data_AF-A0A345P4J7-F1
#
_entry.id   AF-A0A345P4J7-F1
#
_cell.length_a   1.000
_cell.length_b   1.000
_cell.length_c   1.000
_cell.angle_alpha   90.00
_cell.angle_beta   90.00
_cell.angle_gamma   90.00
#
_symmetry.space_group_name_H-M   'P 1'
#
loop_
_entity.id
_entity.type
_entity.pdbx_description
1 polymer ?
#
loop_
_entity_poly.entity_id
_entity_poly.type
_entity_poly.pdbx_seq_one_letter_code
_entity_poly.pdbx_strand_id
1 'polypeptide(L)'
;MVNQEDLTPITIIKESGIRAMNNDIVSGDIDSTDINSMPLRSMGVLNLGDRVEENDHSEEEIRAVLNSKFWSLRFPKALEAKYRTYYRPRALKSFHFRAPIILLLYVILISGIIKLLPDNSFLRWINIYGWVAVVVAGAWVMSYFSIFDRWFEWYVTIGCLICVGLSVAVANVIAPGVSTILSHAGIMYAMILIYSFVGLRFPLAVFAGWAGGVLGFILTHQLHAEMDWQLLHRTYTGTSILGMCMAYALDRQERTNFLQACLLQQAVINGERLANQLDGLSRQDALTGLANRRHLDEMMNHEWNRALRQQQSLVLMIIDVDYFKHYNDKLGHVAGDECLRKVGQLIHSLAKRSGELAARYGGEEFVLLFPSMEGDVAEQQAQRLIERMTALSIPHPDGENQHVTFSIGVSVAVPTPETSIDQLLRQADAALYKAKANGRNRYEFFSESMRKAAAVEEC
;
A
#
# COMPACT_ATOMS: atom_id res chain seq x y z
N MET A 1 -19.55 -10.76 32.75
CA MET A 1 -18.28 -11.50 32.71
C MET A 1 -18.34 -12.45 31.52
N VAL A 2 -17.74 -12.06 30.40
CA VAL A 2 -17.57 -12.89 29.19
C VAL A 2 -16.07 -13.06 29.01
N ASN A 3 -15.63 -14.30 28.81
CA ASN A 3 -14.23 -14.73 28.79
C ASN A 3 -13.42 -14.03 27.70
N GLN A 4 -12.17 -13.71 28.04
CA GLN A 4 -11.25 -12.86 27.29
C GLN A 4 -10.28 -13.64 26.38
N GLU A 5 -10.54 -14.92 26.09
CA GLU A 5 -9.57 -15.81 25.39
C GLU A 5 -9.84 -16.06 23.89
N ASP A 6 -10.91 -15.53 23.29
CA ASP A 6 -11.23 -15.76 21.86
C ASP A 6 -11.11 -14.51 20.96
N LEU A 7 -10.08 -13.69 21.16
CA LEU A 7 -9.80 -12.55 20.27
C LEU A 7 -8.75 -12.93 19.23
N THR A 8 -9.18 -13.00 17.96
CA THR A 8 -8.28 -13.19 16.81
C THR A 8 -7.21 -12.08 16.74
N PRO A 9 -6.01 -12.34 16.15
CA PRO A 9 -4.90 -11.37 16.08
C PRO A 9 -5.27 -10.03 15.41
N ILE A 10 -6.33 -10.01 14.59
CA ILE A 10 -6.85 -8.82 13.91
C ILE A 10 -7.47 -7.82 14.91
N THR A 11 -8.04 -8.28 16.03
CA THR A 11 -8.73 -7.41 16.99
C THR A 11 -7.75 -6.69 17.92
N ILE A 12 -6.63 -7.34 18.27
CA ILE A 12 -5.57 -6.76 19.12
C ILE A 12 -4.81 -5.65 18.38
N ILE A 13 -4.59 -5.79 17.07
CA ILE A 13 -3.93 -4.77 16.24
C ILE A 13 -4.83 -3.53 16.04
N LYS A 14 -6.15 -3.74 15.92
CA LYS A 14 -7.13 -2.64 15.83
C LYS A 14 -7.15 -1.79 17.10
N GLU A 15 -7.12 -2.39 18.28
CA GLU A 15 -7.11 -1.62 19.55
C GLU A 15 -5.78 -0.91 19.83
N SER A 16 -4.63 -1.51 19.48
CA SER A 16 -3.32 -0.85 19.63
C SER A 16 -3.10 0.28 18.63
N GLY A 17 -3.59 0.14 17.39
CA GLY A 17 -3.52 1.17 16.35
C GLY A 17 -4.43 2.37 16.64
N ILE A 18 -5.64 2.12 17.14
CA ILE A 18 -6.58 3.17 17.52
C ILE A 18 -6.06 3.95 18.76
N ARG A 19 -5.40 3.28 19.73
CA ARG A 19 -4.81 3.98 20.89
C ARG A 19 -3.60 4.85 20.54
N ALA A 20 -2.79 4.47 19.55
CA ALA A 20 -1.70 5.31 19.06
C ALA A 20 -2.25 6.53 18.29
N MET A 21 -3.25 6.32 17.41
CA MET A 21 -3.91 7.39 16.66
C MET A 21 -4.66 8.39 17.56
N ASN A 22 -5.25 7.95 18.68
CA ASN A 22 -6.01 8.84 19.56
C ASN A 22 -5.12 9.73 20.44
N ASN A 23 -3.86 9.36 20.67
CA ASN A 23 -2.90 10.20 21.40
C ASN A 23 -2.32 11.31 20.50
N ASP A 24 -2.13 11.04 19.20
CA ASP A 24 -1.59 12.02 18.25
C ASP A 24 -2.64 13.07 17.83
N ILE A 25 -3.94 12.77 17.96
CA ILE A 25 -5.04 13.72 17.69
C ILE A 25 -5.22 14.73 18.85
N VAL A 26 -4.80 14.39 20.08
CA VAL A 26 -4.93 15.27 21.25
C VAL A 26 -3.75 16.26 21.36
N SER A 27 -2.61 16.00 20.70
CA SER A 27 -1.43 16.87 20.72
C SER A 27 -1.42 18.01 19.69
N GLY A 28 -2.44 18.12 18.83
CA GLY A 28 -2.66 19.31 17.98
C GLY A 28 -1.70 19.48 16.80
N ASP A 29 -0.92 18.46 16.43
CA ASP A 29 0.17 18.60 15.43
C ASP A 29 -0.19 18.10 14.01
N ILE A 30 -1.43 17.71 13.71
CA ILE A 30 -1.80 17.23 12.36
C ILE A 30 -3.18 17.76 11.93
N ASP A 31 -3.20 18.53 10.84
CA ASP A 31 -4.43 18.99 10.18
C ASP A 31 -5.08 17.85 9.36
N SER A 32 -6.41 17.76 9.43
CA SER A 32 -7.23 16.65 8.91
C SER A 32 -7.20 16.48 7.38
N THR A 33 -6.54 17.39 6.67
CA THR A 33 -6.44 17.47 5.21
C THR A 33 -5.20 16.76 4.64
N ASP A 34 -4.21 16.39 5.47
CA ASP A 34 -2.96 15.76 5.01
C ASP A 34 -2.95 14.22 5.05
N ILE A 35 -4.00 13.59 5.60
CA ILE A 35 -4.07 12.12 5.72
C ILE A 35 -4.38 11.45 4.36
N ASN A 36 -5.05 12.15 3.45
CA ASN A 36 -5.40 11.64 2.11
C ASN A 36 -4.33 11.95 1.04
N SER A 37 -3.29 12.72 1.35
CA SER A 37 -2.26 13.18 0.41
C SER A 37 -0.90 12.49 0.60
N MET A 38 -0.70 11.72 1.68
CA MET A 38 0.58 11.05 1.92
C MET A 38 0.77 9.85 0.98
N PRO A 39 1.80 9.85 0.10
CA PRO A 39 2.14 8.66 -0.63
C PRO A 39 2.66 7.60 0.36
N LEU A 40 2.06 6.40 0.34
CA LEU A 40 2.43 5.19 1.07
C LEU A 40 3.87 4.67 0.81
N ARG A 41 4.74 5.49 0.20
CA ARG A 41 6.16 5.22 -0.05
C ARG A 41 6.99 5.03 1.22
N SER A 42 6.51 5.50 2.38
CA SER A 42 7.25 5.42 3.65
C SER A 42 7.10 4.10 4.41
N MET A 43 6.15 3.24 4.05
CA MET A 43 5.86 1.99 4.78
C MET A 43 6.69 0.77 4.37
N GLY A 44 7.72 0.92 3.53
CA GLY A 44 8.55 -0.22 3.11
C GLY A 44 7.75 -1.31 2.38
N VAL A 45 6.61 -0.94 1.79
CA VAL A 45 5.82 -1.79 0.89
C VAL A 45 6.68 -2.10 -0.32
N LEU A 46 6.79 -3.38 -0.64
CA LEU A 46 7.47 -3.91 -1.82
C LEU A 46 7.16 -3.05 -3.06
N ASN A 47 8.16 -2.33 -3.54
CA ASN A 47 8.07 -1.65 -4.84
C ASN A 47 8.24 -2.71 -5.94
N LEU A 48 7.14 -3.41 -6.21
CA LEU A 48 6.95 -4.30 -7.37
C LEU A 48 6.25 -3.55 -8.53
N GLY A 49 6.23 -2.21 -8.48
CA GLY A 49 5.77 -1.38 -9.58
C GLY A 49 6.69 -1.51 -10.79
N ASP A 50 6.07 -1.84 -11.93
CA ASP A 50 6.55 -1.71 -13.32
C ASP A 50 6.90 -2.99 -14.10
N ARG A 51 6.61 -4.18 -13.58
CA ARG A 51 6.41 -5.38 -14.42
C ARG A 51 5.35 -6.31 -13.82
N VAL A 52 4.09 -6.00 -14.08
CA VAL A 52 3.00 -6.98 -13.99
C VAL A 52 3.11 -7.91 -15.21
N GLU A 53 4.18 -8.69 -15.27
CA GLU A 53 4.23 -9.89 -16.11
C GLU A 53 3.60 -11.03 -15.31
N GLU A 54 2.37 -11.37 -15.70
CA GLU A 54 1.68 -12.67 -15.79
C GLU A 54 2.39 -13.95 -15.29
N ASN A 55 3.05 -13.91 -14.14
CA ASN A 55 3.65 -15.05 -13.44
C ASN A 55 3.67 -14.80 -11.93
N ASP A 56 2.57 -14.26 -11.41
CA ASP A 56 2.35 -14.24 -9.98
C ASP A 56 1.82 -15.61 -9.55
N HIS A 57 2.57 -16.27 -8.67
CA HIS A 57 2.13 -17.51 -8.07
C HIS A 57 0.77 -17.27 -7.47
N SER A 58 -0.21 -18.13 -7.78
CA SER A 58 -1.56 -17.94 -7.27
C SER A 58 -1.51 -17.92 -5.73
N GLU A 59 -2.41 -17.16 -5.12
CA GLU A 59 -2.53 -17.11 -3.65
C GLU A 59 -2.62 -18.52 -3.04
N GLU A 60 -3.22 -19.45 -3.78
CA GLU A 60 -3.29 -20.88 -3.47
C GLU A 60 -1.93 -21.56 -3.45
N GLU A 61 -1.03 -21.28 -4.40
CA GLU A 61 0.34 -21.82 -4.41
C GLU A 61 1.14 -21.32 -3.21
N ILE A 62 1.02 -20.03 -2.85
CA ILE A 62 1.70 -19.46 -1.68
C ILE A 62 1.16 -20.10 -0.40
N ARG A 63 -0.17 -20.23 -0.27
CA ARG A 63 -0.82 -20.90 0.87
C ARG A 63 -0.46 -22.39 0.93
N ALA A 64 -0.35 -23.08 -0.19
CA ALA A 64 0.06 -24.47 -0.26
C ALA A 64 1.50 -24.66 0.25
N VAL A 65 2.42 -23.77 -0.15
CA VAL A 65 3.80 -23.79 0.35
C VAL A 65 3.85 -23.46 1.84
N LEU A 66 3.09 -22.47 2.31
CA LEU A 66 3.02 -22.11 3.74
C LEU A 66 2.49 -23.26 4.60
N ASN A 67 1.45 -23.95 4.14
CA ASN A 67 0.82 -25.08 4.83
C ASN A 67 1.67 -26.36 4.73
N SER A 68 2.53 -26.45 3.72
CA SER A 68 3.47 -27.57 3.63
C SER A 68 4.53 -27.45 4.74
N LYS A 69 4.82 -28.56 5.42
CA LYS A 69 5.84 -28.57 6.50
C LYS A 69 7.22 -28.14 5.99
N PHE A 70 7.46 -28.20 4.68
CA PHE A 70 8.60 -27.67 3.92
C PHE A 70 9.95 -27.61 4.67
N TRP A 71 10.47 -28.80 4.99
CA TRP A 71 11.68 -29.00 5.80
C TRP A 71 12.97 -28.64 5.05
N SER A 72 12.93 -28.52 3.73
CA SER A 72 14.12 -28.37 2.88
C SER A 72 14.60 -26.94 2.66
N LEU A 73 13.96 -25.92 3.25
CA LEU A 73 14.35 -24.49 3.20
C LEU A 73 14.76 -23.96 1.79
N ARG A 74 14.05 -24.42 0.75
CA ARG A 74 14.17 -24.04 -0.67
C ARG A 74 12.82 -23.91 -1.38
N PHE A 75 12.39 -22.71 -1.71
CA PHE A 75 11.16 -22.54 -2.47
C PHE A 75 11.28 -23.09 -3.91
N PRO A 76 10.14 -23.32 -4.60
CA PRO A 76 10.13 -23.48 -6.05
C PRO A 76 10.94 -22.37 -6.73
N LYS A 77 11.60 -22.68 -7.86
CA LYS A 77 12.64 -21.81 -8.46
C LYS A 77 12.22 -20.35 -8.63
N ALA A 78 10.98 -20.11 -9.08
CA ALA A 78 10.46 -18.75 -9.29
C ALA A 78 10.26 -18.00 -7.96
N LEU A 79 9.63 -18.63 -6.97
CA LEU A 79 9.44 -18.07 -5.63
C LEU A 79 10.77 -17.88 -4.88
N GLU A 80 11.76 -18.76 -5.08
CA GLU A 80 13.10 -18.62 -4.51
C GLU A 80 13.85 -17.41 -5.12
N ALA A 81 13.66 -17.13 -6.41
CA ALA A 81 14.21 -15.93 -7.04
C ALA A 81 13.60 -14.66 -6.44
N LYS A 82 12.27 -14.62 -6.27
CA LYS A 82 11.57 -13.51 -5.59
C LYS A 82 12.05 -13.34 -4.15
N TYR A 83 12.16 -14.44 -3.40
CA TYR A 83 12.68 -14.44 -2.02
C TYR A 83 14.10 -13.87 -1.94
N ARG A 84 15.01 -14.23 -2.86
CA ARG A 84 16.39 -13.71 -2.86
C ARG A 84 16.43 -12.20 -3.08
N THR A 85 15.60 -11.68 -3.98
CA THR A 85 15.48 -10.25 -4.24
C THR A 85 14.90 -9.51 -3.03
N TYR A 86 13.93 -10.11 -2.33
CA TYR A 86 13.37 -9.58 -1.08
C TYR A 86 14.37 -9.61 0.10
N TYR A 87 15.08 -10.73 0.26
CA TYR A 87 15.93 -11.00 1.41
C TYR A 87 17.23 -10.17 1.41
N ARG A 88 17.93 -10.07 0.27
CA ARG A 88 19.25 -9.43 0.18
C ARG A 88 19.33 -8.01 0.78
N PRO A 89 18.47 -7.04 0.40
CA PRO A 89 18.54 -5.69 0.96
C PRO A 89 18.20 -5.67 2.46
N ARG A 90 17.28 -6.52 2.91
CA ARG A 90 16.92 -6.66 4.33
C ARG A 90 18.07 -7.26 5.14
N ALA A 91 18.76 -8.25 4.59
CA ALA A 91 19.93 -8.88 5.19
C ALA A 91 21.08 -7.87 5.34
N LEU A 92 21.37 -7.07 4.30
CA LEU A 92 22.34 -5.97 4.34
C LEU A 92 22.01 -4.96 5.45
N LYS A 93 20.78 -4.46 5.47
CA LYS A 93 20.33 -3.49 6.49
C LYS A 93 20.38 -4.08 7.90
N SER A 94 19.99 -5.33 8.06
CA SER A 94 20.08 -6.01 9.36
C SER A 94 21.54 -6.21 9.78
N PHE A 95 22.43 -6.51 8.83
CA PHE A 95 23.86 -6.66 9.09
C PHE A 95 24.51 -5.37 9.58
N HIS A 96 24.10 -4.19 9.06
CA HIS A 96 24.57 -2.89 9.59
C HIS A 96 24.31 -2.72 11.08
N PHE A 97 23.19 -3.26 11.57
CA PHE A 97 22.83 -3.22 12.99
C PHE A 97 23.51 -4.34 13.79
N ARG A 98 23.66 -5.53 13.21
CA ARG A 98 24.21 -6.71 13.91
C ARG A 98 25.74 -6.69 14.00
N ALA A 99 26.43 -6.18 12.99
CA ALA A 99 27.90 -6.11 12.97
C ALA A 99 28.53 -5.39 14.18
N PRO A 100 28.07 -4.19 14.61
CA PRO A 100 28.61 -3.55 15.81
C PRO A 100 28.31 -4.34 17.10
N ILE A 101 27.16 -5.03 17.17
CA ILE A 101 26.83 -5.92 18.29
C ILE A 101 27.79 -7.11 18.33
N ILE A 102 28.08 -7.72 17.18
CA ILE A 102 29.05 -8.82 17.06
C ILE A 102 30.44 -8.34 17.51
N LEU A 103 30.88 -7.17 17.07
CA LEU A 103 32.15 -6.57 17.51
C LEU A 103 32.17 -6.28 19.02
N LEU A 104 31.09 -5.77 19.59
CA LEU A 104 30.97 -5.52 21.01
C LEU A 104 31.05 -6.81 21.84
N LEU A 105 30.27 -7.83 21.47
CA LEU A 105 30.32 -9.15 22.11
C LEU A 105 31.71 -9.77 22.00
N TYR A 106 32.36 -9.57 20.85
CA TYR A 106 33.73 -10.00 20.64
C TYR A 106 34.72 -9.28 21.58
N VAL A 107 34.64 -7.97 21.72
CA VAL A 107 35.49 -7.20 22.66
C VAL A 107 35.27 -7.64 24.10
N ILE A 108 34.03 -7.87 24.53
CA ILE A 108 33.69 -8.35 25.87
C ILE A 108 34.36 -9.71 26.12
N LEU A 109 34.24 -10.64 25.19
CA LEU A 109 34.87 -11.96 25.26
C LEU A 109 36.40 -11.84 25.41
N ILE A 110 37.02 -11.01 24.57
CA ILE A 110 38.47 -10.79 24.59
C ILE A 110 38.94 -10.23 25.92
N SER A 111 38.21 -9.27 26.49
CA SER A 111 38.58 -8.63 27.74
C SER A 111 38.73 -9.62 28.89
N GLY A 112 37.92 -10.69 28.90
CA GLY A 112 38.03 -11.79 29.86
C GLY A 112 39.30 -12.62 29.64
N ILE A 113 39.65 -12.90 28.39
CA ILE A 113 40.83 -13.71 28.02
C ILE A 113 42.13 -12.96 28.33
N ILE A 114 42.20 -11.64 28.05
CA ILE A 114 43.37 -10.80 28.34
C ILE A 114 43.78 -10.87 29.81
N LYS A 115 42.82 -10.88 30.74
CA LYS A 115 43.11 -10.93 32.18
C LYS A 115 43.71 -12.26 32.65
N LEU A 116 43.60 -13.33 31.87
CA LEU A 116 44.11 -14.65 32.20
C LEU A 116 45.34 -15.06 31.37
N LEU A 117 45.78 -14.20 30.45
CA LEU A 117 46.96 -14.44 29.63
C LEU A 117 48.24 -14.22 30.45
N PRO A 118 49.26 -15.09 30.34
CA PRO A 118 50.59 -14.82 30.87
C PRO A 118 51.19 -13.54 30.25
N ASP A 119 51.94 -12.76 31.04
CA ASP A 119 52.46 -11.44 30.67
C ASP A 119 53.26 -11.42 29.34
N ASN A 120 53.86 -12.55 28.97
CA ASN A 120 54.67 -12.70 27.75
C ASN A 120 53.87 -13.07 26.48
N SER A 121 52.58 -13.39 26.60
CA SER A 121 51.78 -13.99 25.52
C SER A 121 50.80 -13.00 24.87
N PHE A 122 50.66 -11.79 25.41
CA PHE A 122 49.72 -10.78 24.94
C PHE A 122 49.92 -10.41 23.46
N LEU A 123 51.16 -10.10 23.04
CA LEU A 123 51.47 -9.72 21.65
C LEU A 123 51.25 -10.86 20.65
N ARG A 124 51.52 -12.10 21.06
CA ARG A 124 51.27 -13.29 20.22
C ARG A 124 49.77 -13.52 20.06
N TRP A 125 49.00 -13.33 21.13
CA TRP A 125 47.55 -13.49 21.12
C TRP A 125 46.86 -12.43 20.25
N ILE A 126 47.22 -11.15 20.39
CA ILE A 126 46.59 -10.07 19.60
C ILE A 126 46.91 -10.19 18.11
N ASN A 127 48.11 -10.67 17.75
CA ASN A 127 48.49 -10.89 16.35
C ASN A 127 47.63 -11.96 15.68
N ILE A 128 47.16 -12.99 16.41
CA ILE A 128 46.38 -14.08 15.80
C ILE A 128 44.87 -13.84 15.96
N TYR A 129 44.40 -13.41 17.15
CA TYR A 129 42.97 -13.23 17.44
C TYR A 129 42.46 -11.85 16.99
N GLY A 130 43.30 -10.81 16.96
CA GLY A 130 42.91 -9.47 16.51
C GLY A 130 42.33 -9.44 15.09
N TRP A 131 42.76 -10.36 14.22
CA TRP A 131 42.28 -10.48 12.86
C TRP A 131 40.78 -10.78 12.75
N VAL A 132 40.17 -11.45 13.72
CA VAL A 132 38.72 -11.70 13.71
C VAL A 132 37.95 -10.37 13.75
N ALA A 133 38.37 -9.40 14.57
CA ALA A 133 37.77 -8.07 14.57
C ALA A 133 37.98 -7.35 13.24
N VAL A 134 39.17 -7.49 12.64
CA VAL A 134 39.48 -6.89 11.33
C VAL A 134 38.60 -7.47 10.23
N VAL A 135 38.38 -8.79 10.21
CA VAL A 135 37.50 -9.46 9.24
C VAL A 135 36.05 -8.99 9.39
N VAL A 136 35.53 -8.94 10.62
CA VAL A 136 34.16 -8.48 10.88
C VAL A 136 34.00 -6.99 10.54
N ALA A 137 34.93 -6.14 10.95
CA ALA A 137 34.92 -4.72 10.62
C ALA A 137 35.06 -4.46 9.11
N GLY A 138 35.91 -5.22 8.43
CA GLY A 138 36.04 -5.16 6.97
C GLY A 138 34.76 -5.52 6.25
N ALA A 139 34.10 -6.62 6.65
CA ALA A 139 32.80 -7.02 6.12
C ALA A 139 31.72 -5.96 6.40
N TRP A 140 31.76 -5.33 7.58
CA TRP A 140 30.86 -4.24 7.95
C TRP A 140 31.07 -3.01 7.07
N VAL A 141 32.32 -2.56 6.90
CA VAL A 141 32.64 -1.43 6.01
C VAL A 141 32.25 -1.72 4.56
N MET A 142 32.56 -2.92 4.05
CA MET A 142 32.17 -3.35 2.70
C MET A 142 30.65 -3.29 2.49
N SER A 143 29.86 -3.59 3.52
CA SER A 143 28.39 -3.59 3.43
C SER A 143 27.76 -2.20 3.24
N TYR A 144 28.51 -1.10 3.39
CA TYR A 144 28.03 0.25 3.09
C TYR A 144 28.18 0.63 1.61
N PHE A 145 29.00 -0.09 0.84
CA PHE A 145 29.24 0.21 -0.56
C PHE A 145 28.34 -0.67 -1.44
N SER A 146 27.44 -0.02 -2.19
CA SER A 146 26.46 -0.67 -3.06
C SER A 146 27.07 -1.60 -4.12
N ILE A 147 28.35 -1.41 -4.47
CA ILE A 147 29.08 -2.27 -5.42
C ILE A 147 29.21 -3.71 -4.91
N PHE A 148 29.21 -3.92 -3.59
CA PHE A 148 29.37 -5.22 -2.97
C PHE A 148 28.04 -5.91 -2.64
N ASP A 149 26.89 -5.25 -2.78
CA ASP A 149 25.57 -5.80 -2.40
C ASP A 149 25.28 -7.14 -3.07
N ARG A 150 25.63 -7.28 -4.36
CA ARG A 150 25.45 -8.53 -5.12
C ARG A 150 26.26 -9.70 -4.55
N TRP A 151 27.40 -9.40 -3.94
CA TRP A 151 28.36 -10.36 -3.39
C TRP A 151 28.23 -10.53 -1.88
N PHE A 152 27.30 -9.83 -1.23
CA PHE A 152 27.07 -9.82 0.22
C PHE A 152 27.22 -11.18 0.88
N GLU A 153 26.41 -12.13 0.44
CA GLU A 153 26.37 -13.47 1.05
C GLU A 153 27.71 -14.20 0.93
N TRP A 154 28.47 -13.98 -0.15
CA TRP A 154 29.74 -14.66 -0.38
C TRP A 154 30.85 -14.13 0.51
N TYR A 155 31.06 -12.81 0.55
CA TYR A 155 32.16 -12.27 1.34
C TYR A 155 31.89 -12.41 2.85
N VAL A 156 30.63 -12.32 3.30
CA VAL A 156 30.27 -12.58 4.70
C VAL A 156 30.50 -14.06 5.05
N THR A 157 30.11 -14.99 4.18
CA THR A 157 30.38 -16.43 4.36
C THR A 157 31.88 -16.72 4.47
N ILE A 158 32.69 -16.14 3.58
CA ILE A 158 34.16 -16.28 3.61
C ILE A 158 34.73 -15.68 4.90
N GLY A 159 34.26 -14.49 5.30
CA GLY A 159 34.66 -13.87 6.56
C GLY A 159 34.36 -14.74 7.77
N CYS A 160 33.15 -15.31 7.85
CA CYS A 160 32.78 -16.25 8.90
C CYS A 160 33.68 -17.49 8.91
N LEU A 161 33.95 -18.09 7.74
CA LEU A 161 34.83 -19.25 7.60
C LEU A 161 36.23 -18.96 8.17
N ILE A 162 36.82 -17.80 7.82
CA ILE A 162 38.12 -17.37 8.34
C ILE A 162 38.07 -17.18 9.85
N CYS A 163 37.04 -16.50 10.37
CA CYS A 163 36.87 -16.28 11.81
C CYS A 163 36.80 -17.60 12.59
N VAL A 164 36.04 -18.59 12.10
CA VAL A 164 36.00 -19.93 12.72
C VAL A 164 37.36 -20.60 12.70
N GLY A 165 38.02 -20.61 11.54
CA GLY A 165 39.31 -21.25 11.38
C GLY A 165 40.36 -20.67 12.33
N LEU A 166 40.40 -19.34 12.44
CA LEU A 166 41.26 -18.65 13.40
C LEU A 166 40.88 -18.97 14.84
N SER A 167 39.59 -18.97 15.19
CA SER A 167 39.14 -19.31 16.55
C SER A 167 39.52 -20.72 16.98
N VAL A 168 39.41 -21.71 16.08
CA VAL A 168 39.82 -23.09 16.34
C VAL A 168 41.35 -23.22 16.43
N ALA A 169 42.09 -22.60 15.50
CA ALA A 169 43.55 -22.66 15.52
C ALA A 169 44.15 -22.04 16.79
N VAL A 170 43.65 -20.86 17.19
CA VAL A 170 44.14 -20.13 18.36
C VAL A 170 43.90 -20.91 19.65
N ALA A 171 42.72 -21.51 19.78
CA ALA A 171 42.36 -22.26 20.98
C ALA A 171 43.32 -23.42 21.26
N ASN A 172 43.98 -23.97 20.24
CA ASN A 172 44.93 -25.07 20.37
C ASN A 172 46.39 -24.60 20.46
N VAL A 173 46.75 -23.50 19.79
CA VAL A 173 48.13 -22.97 19.80
C VAL A 173 48.49 -22.27 21.11
N ILE A 174 47.52 -21.62 21.78
CA ILE A 174 47.74 -20.85 23.02
C ILE A 174 47.35 -21.64 24.28
N ALA A 175 46.64 -22.77 24.13
CA ALA A 175 46.24 -23.67 25.21
C ALA A 175 47.38 -24.13 26.16
N PRO A 176 48.65 -24.30 25.75
CA PRO A 176 49.69 -24.72 26.68
C PRO A 176 50.00 -23.72 27.82
N GLY A 177 49.51 -22.48 27.76
CA GLY A 177 49.76 -21.42 28.75
C GLY A 177 48.52 -20.76 29.38
N VAL A 178 47.31 -21.14 28.99
CA VAL A 178 46.03 -20.60 29.50
C VAL A 178 45.11 -21.77 29.85
N SER A 179 44.11 -21.59 30.72
CA SER A 179 43.12 -22.65 30.99
C SER A 179 42.49 -23.14 29.67
N THR A 180 42.62 -24.44 29.39
CA THR A 180 42.08 -25.10 28.19
C THR A 180 40.59 -24.83 28.00
N ILE A 181 39.85 -24.72 29.12
CA ILE A 181 38.42 -24.41 29.16
C ILE A 181 38.12 -23.03 28.56
N LEU A 182 38.91 -22.00 28.88
CA LEU A 182 38.65 -20.62 28.41
C LEU A 182 38.98 -20.46 26.92
N SER A 183 40.04 -21.12 26.45
CA SER A 183 40.40 -21.14 25.03
C SER A 183 39.28 -21.76 24.17
N HIS A 184 38.63 -22.81 24.67
CA HIS A 184 37.49 -23.44 23.99
C HIS A 184 36.19 -22.65 24.12
N ALA A 185 36.05 -21.76 25.11
CA ALA A 185 34.93 -20.83 25.17
C ALA A 185 34.92 -19.91 23.93
N GLY A 186 36.08 -19.46 23.47
CA GLY A 186 36.20 -18.66 22.24
C GLY A 186 35.61 -19.34 20.99
N ILE A 187 35.80 -20.65 20.86
CA ILE A 187 35.20 -21.46 19.78
C ILE A 187 33.67 -21.46 19.91
N MET A 188 33.14 -21.70 21.11
CA MET A 188 31.69 -21.73 21.35
C MET A 188 31.04 -20.39 20.98
N TYR A 189 31.66 -19.27 21.38
CA TYR A 189 31.18 -17.94 21.00
C TYR A 189 31.24 -17.70 19.49
N ALA A 190 32.33 -18.09 18.83
CA ALA A 190 32.44 -17.97 17.37
C ALA A 190 31.30 -18.73 16.66
N MET A 191 31.00 -19.96 17.09
CA MET A 191 29.87 -20.74 16.56
C MET A 191 28.54 -20.04 16.79
N ILE A 192 28.26 -19.61 18.02
CA ILE A 192 27.00 -18.94 18.38
C ILE A 192 26.82 -17.64 17.58
N LEU A 193 27.87 -16.83 17.45
CA LEU A 193 27.80 -15.56 16.71
C LEU A 193 27.48 -15.78 15.22
N ILE A 194 28.11 -16.77 14.60
CA ILE A 194 27.91 -17.07 13.17
C ILE A 194 26.50 -17.58 12.91
N TYR A 195 26.04 -18.53 13.71
CA TYR A 195 24.73 -19.15 13.50
C TYR A 195 23.55 -18.27 13.93
N SER A 196 23.74 -17.39 14.93
CA SER A 196 22.64 -16.60 15.51
C SER A 196 22.65 -15.13 15.08
N PHE A 197 23.82 -14.49 15.03
CA PHE A 197 23.90 -13.04 14.84
C PHE A 197 24.23 -12.62 13.40
N VAL A 198 25.04 -13.36 12.65
CA VAL A 198 25.39 -12.95 11.28
C VAL A 198 24.16 -12.95 10.35
N GLY A 199 23.23 -13.88 10.56
CA GLY A 199 21.98 -13.93 9.81
C GLY A 199 22.12 -14.48 8.40
N LEU A 200 23.12 -15.33 8.14
CA LEU A 200 23.30 -16.06 6.89
C LEU A 200 22.15 -17.06 6.66
N ARG A 201 21.86 -17.36 5.39
CA ARG A 201 21.00 -18.49 5.02
C ARG A 201 21.57 -19.80 5.53
N PHE A 202 20.72 -20.72 5.94
CA PHE A 202 21.10 -21.96 6.61
C PHE A 202 22.20 -22.75 5.87
N PRO A 203 22.12 -22.99 4.54
CA PRO A 203 23.17 -23.74 3.84
C PRO A 203 24.53 -23.04 3.87
N LEU A 204 24.55 -21.71 3.82
CA LEU A 204 25.77 -20.92 3.85
C LEU A 204 26.36 -20.84 5.26
N ALA A 205 25.51 -20.74 6.28
CA ALA A 205 25.93 -20.76 7.68
C ALA A 205 26.57 -22.10 8.06
N VAL A 206 25.94 -23.22 7.66
CA VAL A 206 26.49 -24.58 7.85
C VAL A 206 27.83 -24.73 7.13
N PHE A 207 27.89 -24.28 5.87
CA PHE A 207 29.13 -24.32 5.10
C PHE A 207 30.25 -23.50 5.77
N ALA A 208 29.98 -22.25 6.16
CA ALA A 208 30.96 -21.38 6.81
C ALA A 208 31.46 -21.98 8.14
N GLY A 209 30.55 -22.52 8.95
CA GLY A 209 30.88 -23.18 10.20
C GLY A 209 31.84 -24.34 9.99
N TRP A 210 31.40 -25.38 9.29
CA TRP A 210 32.14 -26.64 9.14
C TRP A 210 33.39 -26.52 8.26
N ALA A 211 33.33 -25.78 7.15
CA ALA A 211 34.52 -25.53 6.34
C ALA A 211 35.56 -24.70 7.10
N GLY A 212 35.10 -23.79 7.97
CA GLY A 212 35.95 -23.04 8.88
C GLY A 212 36.60 -23.94 9.94
N GLY A 213 35.88 -24.93 10.47
CA GLY A 213 36.45 -25.94 11.37
C GLY A 213 37.55 -26.77 10.72
N VAL A 214 37.35 -27.20 9.47
CA VAL A 214 38.38 -27.89 8.67
C VAL A 214 39.60 -26.98 8.44
N LEU A 215 39.38 -25.71 8.10
CA LEU A 215 40.47 -24.74 8.00
C LEU A 215 41.24 -24.62 9.32
N GLY A 216 40.53 -24.52 10.44
CA GLY A 216 41.13 -24.49 11.77
C GLY A 216 41.98 -25.72 12.07
N PHE A 217 41.48 -26.92 11.73
CA PHE A 217 42.24 -28.16 11.86
C PHE A 217 43.55 -28.15 11.05
N ILE A 218 43.50 -27.71 9.79
CA ILE A 218 44.67 -27.59 8.92
C ILE A 218 45.69 -26.61 9.52
N LEU A 219 45.23 -25.45 10.00
CA LEU A 219 46.09 -24.43 10.62
C LEU A 219 46.75 -24.94 11.91
N THR A 220 46.00 -25.63 12.78
CA THR A 220 46.57 -26.22 14.01
C THR A 220 47.68 -27.22 13.69
N HIS A 221 47.48 -28.08 12.68
CA HIS A 221 48.48 -29.04 12.24
C HIS A 221 49.74 -28.36 11.67
N GLN A 222 49.58 -27.33 10.84
CA GLN A 222 50.71 -26.57 10.29
C GLN A 222 51.53 -25.84 11.37
N LEU A 223 50.87 -25.43 12.46
CA LEU A 223 51.50 -24.76 13.59
C LEU A 223 52.07 -25.74 14.64
N HIS A 224 52.06 -27.05 14.35
CA HIS A 224 52.60 -28.12 15.20
C HIS A 224 52.00 -28.12 16.62
N ALA A 225 50.73 -27.74 16.76
CA ALA A 225 50.01 -27.77 18.03
C ALA A 225 49.22 -29.08 18.19
N GLU A 226 49.13 -29.59 19.42
CA GLU A 226 48.33 -30.77 19.74
C GLU A 226 46.84 -30.43 19.80
N MET A 227 46.00 -31.38 19.39
CA MET A 227 44.54 -31.23 19.34
C MET A 227 43.87 -32.23 20.30
N ASP A 228 43.18 -31.73 21.31
CA ASP A 228 42.31 -32.57 22.15
C ASP A 228 40.98 -32.82 21.43
N TRP A 229 40.91 -33.98 20.77
CA TRP A 229 39.72 -34.40 20.02
C TRP A 229 38.46 -34.53 20.87
N GLN A 230 38.57 -34.90 22.14
CA GLN A 230 37.40 -35.07 23.01
C GLN A 230 36.83 -33.71 23.41
N LEU A 231 37.70 -32.78 23.78
CA LEU A 231 37.31 -31.43 24.15
C LEU A 231 36.78 -30.66 22.92
N LEU A 232 37.44 -30.79 21.77
CA LEU A 232 36.99 -30.21 20.50
C LEU A 232 35.62 -30.76 20.07
N HIS A 233 35.39 -32.07 20.16
CA HIS A 233 34.08 -32.64 19.83
C HIS A 233 32.98 -32.05 20.73
N ARG A 234 33.21 -32.00 22.05
CA ARG A 234 32.23 -31.48 23.01
C ARG A 234 31.91 -30.00 22.79
N THR A 235 32.92 -29.17 22.51
CA THR A 235 32.72 -27.71 22.41
C THR A 235 32.36 -27.28 21.00
N TYR A 236 33.02 -27.79 19.97
CA TYR A 236 32.78 -27.40 18.58
C TYR A 236 31.57 -28.12 17.98
N THR A 237 31.49 -29.45 18.07
CA THR A 237 30.39 -30.20 17.44
C THR A 237 29.07 -29.92 18.16
N GLY A 238 29.08 -29.94 19.51
CA GLY A 238 27.90 -29.64 20.31
C GLY A 238 27.33 -28.25 20.06
N THR A 239 28.18 -27.20 20.07
CA THR A 239 27.72 -25.84 19.78
C THR A 239 27.37 -25.61 18.31
N SER A 240 28.01 -26.32 17.38
CA SER A 240 27.62 -26.29 15.97
C SER A 240 26.23 -26.87 15.75
N ILE A 241 25.89 -28.00 16.39
CA ILE A 241 24.54 -28.57 16.29
C ILE A 241 23.49 -27.60 16.84
N LEU A 242 23.73 -27.03 18.03
CA LEU A 242 22.82 -26.03 18.62
C LEU A 242 22.68 -24.79 17.74
N GLY A 243 23.80 -24.27 17.22
CA GLY A 243 23.81 -23.14 16.30
C GLY A 243 23.08 -23.46 14.99
N MET A 244 23.28 -24.63 14.41
CA MET A 244 22.56 -25.08 13.20
C MET A 244 21.05 -25.12 13.42
N CYS A 245 20.58 -25.58 14.58
CA CYS A 245 19.16 -25.54 14.93
C CYS A 245 18.64 -24.09 14.98
N MET A 246 19.41 -23.16 15.56
CA MET A 246 19.05 -21.73 15.60
C MET A 246 19.04 -21.11 14.19
N ALA A 247 20.06 -21.37 13.38
CA ALA A 247 20.15 -20.88 12.01
C ALA A 247 19.02 -21.42 11.12
N TYR A 248 18.66 -22.70 11.30
CA TYR A 248 17.51 -23.31 10.64
C TYR A 248 16.20 -22.61 11.04
N ALA A 249 15.99 -22.37 12.34
CA ALA A 249 14.79 -21.69 12.84
C ALA A 249 14.69 -20.25 12.32
N LEU A 250 15.80 -19.50 12.31
CA LEU A 250 15.89 -18.14 11.78
C LEU A 250 15.58 -18.08 10.27
N ASP A 251 16.19 -18.95 9.45
CA ASP A 251 15.94 -19.00 8.01
C ASP A 251 14.49 -19.44 7.72
N ARG A 252 13.97 -20.42 8.46
CA ARG A 252 12.56 -20.82 8.39
C ARG A 252 11.62 -19.67 8.72
N GLN A 253 11.92 -18.90 9.75
CA GLN A 253 11.11 -17.73 10.15
C GLN A 253 11.12 -16.65 9.07
N GLU A 254 12.28 -16.28 8.53
CA GLU A 254 12.38 -15.29 7.45
C GLU A 254 11.64 -15.72 6.18
N ARG A 255 11.71 -17.00 5.84
CA ARG A 255 10.96 -17.58 4.72
C ARG A 255 9.46 -17.52 4.95
N THR A 256 9.00 -17.81 6.16
CA THR A 256 7.58 -17.74 6.53
C THR A 256 7.08 -16.29 6.49
N ASN A 257 7.86 -15.35 7.04
CA ASN A 257 7.58 -13.92 7.01
C ASN A 257 7.46 -13.40 5.56
N PHE A 258 8.32 -13.88 4.65
CA PHE A 258 8.23 -13.53 3.24
C PHE A 258 6.90 -13.99 2.61
N LEU A 259 6.49 -15.25 2.83
CA LEU A 259 5.21 -15.74 2.31
C LEU A 259 4.02 -14.96 2.87
N GLN A 260 4.05 -14.63 4.16
CA GLN A 260 3.03 -13.80 4.80
C GLN A 260 2.99 -12.38 4.21
N ALA A 261 4.15 -11.79 3.92
CA ALA A 261 4.23 -10.48 3.28
C ALA A 261 3.60 -10.50 1.87
N CYS A 262 3.83 -11.58 1.10
CA CYS A 262 3.19 -11.76 -0.20
C CYS A 262 1.66 -11.86 -0.08
N LEU A 263 1.15 -12.65 0.88
CA LEU A 263 -0.30 -12.78 1.10
C LEU A 263 -0.94 -11.46 1.53
N LEU A 264 -0.27 -10.70 2.40
CA LEU A 264 -0.76 -9.40 2.86
C LEU A 264 -0.82 -8.39 1.70
N GLN A 265 0.19 -8.37 0.83
CA GLN A 265 0.18 -7.53 -0.36
C GLN A 265 -1.00 -7.85 -1.28
N GLN A 266 -1.30 -9.14 -1.48
CA GLN A 266 -2.44 -9.56 -2.29
C GLN A 266 -3.78 -9.13 -1.68
N ALA A 267 -3.92 -9.25 -0.36
CA ALA A 267 -5.12 -8.82 0.36
C ALA A 267 -5.38 -7.31 0.24
N VAL A 268 -4.32 -6.48 0.31
CA VAL A 268 -4.42 -5.03 0.12
C VAL A 268 -4.94 -4.70 -1.28
N ILE A 269 -4.34 -5.27 -2.32
CA ILE A 269 -4.74 -5.04 -3.72
C ILE A 269 -6.21 -5.46 -3.95
N ASN A 270 -6.61 -6.60 -3.39
CA ASN A 270 -8.00 -7.06 -3.50
C ASN A 270 -8.98 -6.13 -2.76
N GLY A 271 -8.59 -5.63 -1.58
CA GLY A 271 -9.38 -4.66 -0.81
C GLY A 271 -9.61 -3.36 -1.58
N GLU A 272 -8.57 -2.81 -2.21
CA GLU A 272 -8.67 -1.59 -3.03
C GLU A 272 -9.59 -1.80 -4.24
N ARG A 273 -9.49 -2.95 -4.93
CA ARG A 273 -10.38 -3.27 -6.06
C ARG A 273 -11.84 -3.33 -5.64
N LEU A 274 -12.14 -3.97 -4.52
CA LEU A 274 -13.50 -4.06 -4.01
C LEU A 274 -14.03 -2.69 -3.57
N ALA A 275 -13.20 -1.88 -2.90
CA ALA A 275 -13.57 -0.52 -2.52
C ALA A 275 -13.93 0.34 -3.74
N ASN A 276 -13.13 0.27 -4.81
CA ASN A 276 -13.40 0.99 -6.06
C ASN A 276 -14.69 0.51 -6.75
N GLN A 277 -14.98 -0.79 -6.73
CA GLN A 277 -16.23 -1.33 -7.26
C GLN A 277 -17.46 -0.84 -6.47
N LEU A 278 -17.36 -0.82 -5.13
CA LEU A 278 -18.42 -0.30 -4.26
C LEU A 278 -18.64 1.21 -4.44
N ASP A 279 -17.57 1.97 -4.60
CA ASP A 279 -17.66 3.41 -4.87
C ASP A 279 -18.33 3.69 -6.23
N GLY A 280 -17.98 2.93 -7.27
CA GLY A 280 -18.64 3.01 -8.58
C GLY A 280 -20.15 2.74 -8.52
N LEU A 281 -20.57 1.68 -7.81
CA LEU A 281 -21.98 1.36 -7.59
C LEU A 281 -22.71 2.43 -6.77
N SER A 282 -22.00 3.13 -5.88
CA SER A 282 -22.57 4.16 -5.02
C SER A 282 -22.70 5.53 -5.69
N ARG A 283 -22.13 5.75 -6.88
CA ARG A 283 -22.14 7.05 -7.59
C ARG A 283 -23.14 7.12 -8.74
N GLN A 284 -23.74 6.00 -9.13
CA GLN A 284 -24.69 5.94 -10.25
C GLN A 284 -26.13 5.76 -9.76
N ASP A 285 -27.09 6.25 -10.55
CA ASP A 285 -28.51 5.96 -10.41
C ASP A 285 -28.82 4.60 -11.06
N ALA A 286 -29.42 3.70 -10.29
CA ALA A 286 -29.65 2.32 -10.72
C ALA A 286 -30.63 2.18 -11.90
N LEU A 287 -31.52 3.15 -12.11
CA LEU A 287 -32.50 3.11 -13.20
C LEU A 287 -31.90 3.56 -14.53
N THR A 288 -31.20 4.69 -14.51
CA THR A 288 -30.76 5.41 -15.72
C THR A 288 -29.27 5.22 -16.05
N GLY A 289 -28.46 4.76 -15.09
CA GLY A 289 -27.00 4.65 -15.21
C GLY A 289 -26.26 5.99 -15.18
N LEU A 290 -26.99 7.11 -15.04
CA LEU A 290 -26.41 8.44 -14.86
C LEU A 290 -25.77 8.59 -13.48
N ALA A 291 -25.05 9.68 -13.26
CA ALA A 291 -24.64 10.04 -11.91
C ALA A 291 -25.87 10.20 -10.99
N ASN A 292 -25.78 9.76 -9.74
CA ASN A 292 -26.83 10.05 -8.77
C ASN A 292 -26.62 11.42 -8.13
N ARG A 293 -27.61 11.87 -7.37
CA ARG A 293 -27.57 13.16 -6.66
C ARG A 293 -26.32 13.35 -5.81
N ARG A 294 -25.87 12.32 -5.09
CA ARG A 294 -24.66 12.41 -4.26
C ARG A 294 -23.43 12.73 -5.11
N HIS A 295 -23.26 12.04 -6.23
CA HIS A 295 -22.12 12.28 -7.10
C HIS A 295 -22.20 13.65 -7.81
N LEU A 296 -23.42 14.10 -8.16
CA LEU A 296 -23.65 15.45 -8.65
C LEU A 296 -23.19 16.49 -7.62
N ASP A 297 -23.61 16.39 -6.36
CA ASP A 297 -23.24 17.35 -5.31
C ASP A 297 -21.72 17.44 -5.12
N GLU A 298 -21.02 16.31 -5.16
CA GLU A 298 -19.55 16.24 -5.10
C GLU A 298 -18.90 16.95 -6.30
N MET A 299 -19.35 16.64 -7.51
CA MET A 299 -18.80 17.20 -8.75
C MET A 299 -19.12 18.68 -8.92
N MET A 300 -20.33 19.10 -8.55
CA MET A 300 -20.72 20.51 -8.53
C MET A 300 -19.76 21.30 -7.64
N ASN A 301 -19.51 20.85 -6.40
CA ASN A 301 -18.56 21.51 -5.50
C ASN A 301 -17.12 21.53 -6.07
N HIS A 302 -16.68 20.44 -6.68
CA HIS A 302 -15.37 20.36 -7.30
C HIS A 302 -15.22 21.38 -8.45
N GLU A 303 -16.16 21.39 -9.40
CA GLU A 303 -16.11 22.26 -10.57
C GLU A 303 -16.38 23.72 -10.21
N TRP A 304 -17.20 24.02 -9.20
CA TRP A 304 -17.38 25.39 -8.70
C TRP A 304 -16.07 25.98 -8.19
N ASN A 305 -15.35 25.24 -7.35
CA ASN A 305 -14.05 25.67 -6.83
C ASN A 305 -13.00 25.80 -7.94
N ARG A 306 -13.04 24.92 -8.94
CA ARG A 306 -12.17 24.99 -10.11
C ARG A 306 -12.47 26.24 -10.95
N ALA A 307 -13.74 26.50 -11.25
CA ALA A 307 -14.20 27.66 -12.01
C ALA A 307 -13.87 28.97 -11.29
N LEU A 308 -14.01 29.03 -9.96
CA LEU A 308 -13.60 30.17 -9.14
C LEU A 308 -12.11 30.49 -9.28
N ARG A 309 -11.24 29.47 -9.25
CA ARG A 309 -9.79 29.66 -9.42
C ARG A 309 -9.41 30.04 -10.84
N GLN A 310 -10.09 29.48 -11.83
CA GLN A 310 -9.77 29.67 -13.25
C GLN A 310 -10.49 30.87 -13.87
N GLN A 311 -11.41 31.51 -13.14
CA GLN A 311 -12.29 32.58 -13.63
C GLN A 311 -13.02 32.14 -14.92
N GLN A 312 -13.55 30.92 -14.88
CA GLN A 312 -14.29 30.32 -16.00
C GLN A 312 -15.76 30.21 -15.67
N SER A 313 -16.59 30.22 -16.71
CA SER A 313 -18.03 29.99 -16.57
C SER A 313 -18.34 28.55 -16.19
N LEU A 314 -19.43 28.38 -15.45
CA LEU A 314 -20.04 27.11 -15.11
C LEU A 314 -21.53 27.21 -15.48
N VAL A 315 -22.01 26.25 -16.25
CA VAL A 315 -23.41 26.16 -16.66
C VAL A 315 -24.07 25.00 -15.96
N LEU A 316 -25.27 25.25 -15.43
CA LEU A 316 -26.14 24.24 -14.85
C LEU A 316 -27.47 24.25 -15.59
N MET A 317 -27.92 23.07 -16.00
CA MET A 317 -29.26 22.87 -16.55
C MET A 317 -30.02 21.90 -15.67
N ILE A 318 -31.18 22.32 -15.16
CA ILE A 318 -32.15 21.42 -14.51
C ILE A 318 -33.23 21.10 -15.53
N ILE A 319 -33.51 19.81 -15.70
CA ILE A 319 -34.43 19.27 -16.70
C ILE A 319 -35.50 18.47 -15.96
N ASP A 320 -36.76 18.69 -16.28
CA ASP A 320 -37.88 17.98 -15.68
C ASP A 320 -38.84 17.49 -16.77
N VAL A 321 -39.21 16.21 -16.71
CA VAL A 321 -40.09 15.58 -17.70
C VAL A 321 -41.53 16.08 -17.50
N ASP A 322 -42.06 16.73 -18.53
CA ASP A 322 -43.38 17.36 -18.46
C ASP A 322 -44.48 16.32 -18.29
N TYR A 323 -45.41 16.59 -17.37
CA TYR A 323 -46.58 15.75 -17.09
C TYR A 323 -46.25 14.28 -16.74
N PHE A 324 -45.04 13.99 -16.25
CA PHE A 324 -44.59 12.62 -16.01
C PHE A 324 -45.45 11.84 -15.01
N LYS A 325 -46.01 12.50 -13.99
CA LYS A 325 -46.99 11.87 -13.09
C LYS A 325 -48.22 11.34 -13.85
N HIS A 326 -48.78 12.12 -14.77
CA HIS A 326 -49.91 11.69 -15.59
C HIS A 326 -49.53 10.53 -16.52
N TYR A 327 -48.33 10.57 -17.10
CA TYR A 327 -47.78 9.46 -17.87
C TYR A 327 -47.76 8.16 -17.05
N ASN A 328 -47.21 8.22 -15.83
CA ASN A 328 -47.15 7.08 -14.91
C ASN A 328 -48.53 6.58 -14.48
N ASP A 329 -49.45 7.48 -14.16
CA ASP A 329 -50.81 7.12 -13.73
C ASP A 329 -51.59 6.39 -14.83
N LYS A 330 -51.28 6.65 -16.11
CA LYS A 330 -51.94 6.02 -17.26
C LYS A 330 -51.28 4.74 -17.75
N LEU A 331 -49.94 4.71 -17.81
CA LEU A 331 -49.19 3.61 -18.42
C LEU A 331 -48.50 2.69 -17.40
N GLY A 332 -48.54 3.07 -16.12
CA GLY A 332 -47.92 2.35 -15.02
C GLY A 332 -46.43 2.65 -14.88
N HIS A 333 -45.90 2.39 -13.68
CA HIS A 333 -44.51 2.68 -13.32
C HIS A 333 -43.48 1.99 -14.21
N VAL A 334 -43.75 0.79 -14.73
CA VAL A 334 -42.82 0.07 -15.62
C VAL A 334 -42.61 0.84 -16.93
N ALA A 335 -43.68 1.41 -17.50
CA ALA A 335 -43.57 2.23 -18.70
C ALA A 335 -42.90 3.58 -18.39
N GLY A 336 -43.12 4.12 -17.19
CA GLY A 336 -42.42 5.28 -16.65
C GLY A 336 -40.91 5.08 -16.58
N ASP A 337 -40.49 3.97 -16.00
CA ASP A 337 -39.08 3.59 -15.86
C ASP A 337 -38.39 3.47 -17.21
N GLU A 338 -39.05 2.85 -18.19
CA GLU A 338 -38.56 2.78 -19.58
C GLU A 338 -38.46 4.18 -20.23
N CYS A 339 -39.42 5.05 -19.95
CA CYS A 339 -39.36 6.44 -20.40
C CYS A 339 -38.14 7.17 -19.80
N LEU A 340 -37.92 7.06 -18.48
CA LEU A 340 -36.78 7.67 -17.81
C LEU A 340 -35.45 7.09 -18.27
N ARG A 341 -35.37 5.80 -18.60
CA ARG A 341 -34.17 5.20 -19.23
C ARG A 341 -33.84 5.87 -20.56
N LYS A 342 -34.83 6.07 -21.42
CA LYS A 342 -34.64 6.73 -22.74
C LYS A 342 -34.27 8.21 -22.59
N VAL A 343 -34.93 8.93 -21.67
CA VAL A 343 -34.60 10.32 -21.36
C VAL A 343 -33.17 10.42 -20.81
N GLY A 344 -32.80 9.54 -19.87
CA GLY A 344 -31.46 9.49 -19.31
C GLY A 344 -30.38 9.22 -20.36
N GLN A 345 -30.62 8.29 -21.29
CA GLN A 345 -29.71 8.02 -22.42
C GLN A 345 -29.56 9.24 -23.35
N LEU A 346 -30.66 9.94 -23.63
CA LEU A 346 -30.61 11.17 -24.42
C LEU A 346 -29.76 12.24 -23.73
N ILE A 347 -30.01 12.49 -22.44
CA ILE A 347 -29.28 13.49 -21.64
C ILE A 347 -27.80 13.11 -21.54
N HIS A 348 -27.48 11.83 -21.30
CA HIS A 348 -26.11 11.33 -21.26
C HIS A 348 -25.34 11.64 -22.55
N SER A 349 -26.02 11.61 -23.70
CA SER A 349 -25.37 11.84 -25.00
C SER A 349 -24.83 13.26 -25.21
N LEU A 350 -25.12 14.21 -24.31
CA LEU A 350 -24.61 15.58 -24.34
C LEU A 350 -23.37 15.78 -23.46
N ALA A 351 -23.26 15.09 -22.31
CA ALA A 351 -22.11 15.18 -21.44
C ALA A 351 -21.01 14.20 -21.90
N LYS A 352 -20.08 14.68 -22.72
CA LYS A 352 -19.07 13.86 -23.41
C LYS A 352 -17.63 14.22 -23.07
N ARG A 353 -17.38 15.41 -22.53
CA ARG A 353 -16.04 15.89 -22.21
C ARG A 353 -15.74 15.69 -20.72
N SER A 354 -14.45 15.64 -20.41
CA SER A 354 -13.98 15.60 -19.03
C SER A 354 -14.53 16.80 -18.25
N GLY A 355 -15.17 16.53 -17.11
CA GLY A 355 -15.79 17.55 -16.26
C GLY A 355 -17.27 17.84 -16.58
N GLU A 356 -17.77 17.45 -17.76
CA GLU A 356 -19.21 17.49 -18.04
C GLU A 356 -19.90 16.32 -17.33
N LEU A 357 -21.04 16.58 -16.69
CA LEU A 357 -21.76 15.57 -15.93
C LEU A 357 -23.25 15.56 -16.28
N ALA A 358 -23.80 14.37 -16.47
CA ALA A 358 -25.23 14.12 -16.52
C ALA A 358 -25.65 13.31 -15.30
N ALA A 359 -26.60 13.83 -14.53
CA ALA A 359 -27.08 13.22 -13.30
C ALA A 359 -28.61 13.12 -13.26
N ARG A 360 -29.12 12.12 -12.54
CA ARG A 360 -30.53 12.09 -12.12
C ARG A 360 -30.61 12.67 -10.72
N TYR A 361 -31.31 13.80 -10.58
CA TYR A 361 -31.41 14.55 -9.34
C TYR A 361 -32.44 13.91 -8.38
N GLY A 362 -33.55 13.42 -8.93
CA GLY A 362 -34.57 12.67 -8.21
C GLY A 362 -35.83 12.50 -9.05
N GLY A 363 -36.54 11.37 -8.93
CA GLY A 363 -37.78 11.14 -9.69
C GLY A 363 -37.57 11.29 -11.20
N GLU A 364 -38.22 12.30 -11.78
CA GLU A 364 -38.18 12.72 -13.19
C GLU A 364 -37.23 13.89 -13.48
N GLU A 365 -36.47 14.34 -12.49
CA GLU A 365 -35.55 15.47 -12.59
C GLU A 365 -34.13 15.01 -12.93
N PHE A 366 -33.53 15.70 -13.89
CA PHE A 366 -32.17 15.48 -14.36
C PHE A 366 -31.38 16.78 -14.31
N VAL A 367 -30.08 16.66 -14.17
CA VAL A 367 -29.16 17.81 -14.15
C VAL A 367 -28.02 17.58 -15.11
N LEU A 368 -27.69 18.61 -15.88
CA LEU A 368 -26.44 18.70 -16.64
C LEU A 368 -25.56 19.79 -16.06
N LEU A 369 -24.28 19.47 -15.86
CA LEU A 369 -23.23 20.38 -15.43
C LEU A 369 -22.20 20.50 -16.55
N PHE A 370 -21.92 21.73 -16.99
CA PHE A 370 -20.92 22.00 -18.03
C PHE A 370 -19.90 23.03 -17.53
N PRO A 371 -18.64 22.63 -17.26
CA PRO A 371 -17.57 23.56 -16.96
C PRO A 371 -17.06 24.25 -18.23
N SER A 372 -16.63 25.50 -18.09
CA SER A 372 -16.01 26.28 -19.15
C SER A 372 -16.90 26.45 -20.39
N MET A 373 -18.22 26.56 -20.19
CA MET A 373 -19.22 26.75 -21.24
C MET A 373 -19.85 28.13 -21.17
N GLU A 374 -19.91 28.85 -22.29
CA GLU A 374 -20.55 30.17 -22.39
C GLU A 374 -22.06 30.03 -22.62
N GLY A 375 -22.83 31.09 -22.33
CA GLY A 375 -24.30 31.03 -22.32
C GLY A 375 -24.93 30.77 -23.68
N ASP A 376 -24.34 31.31 -24.73
CA ASP A 376 -24.71 31.10 -26.13
C ASP A 376 -24.46 29.65 -26.59
N VAL A 377 -23.40 29.01 -26.10
CA VAL A 377 -23.18 27.56 -26.31
C VAL A 377 -24.19 26.73 -25.52
N ALA A 378 -24.50 27.15 -24.28
CA ALA A 378 -25.51 26.50 -23.46
C ALA A 378 -26.90 26.56 -24.11
N GLU A 379 -27.25 27.67 -24.74
CA GLU A 379 -28.51 27.85 -25.44
C GLU A 379 -28.66 26.85 -26.59
N GLN A 380 -27.60 26.68 -27.39
CA GLN A 380 -27.57 25.70 -28.46
C GLN A 380 -27.76 24.27 -27.94
N GLN A 381 -27.16 23.93 -26.79
CA GLN A 381 -27.33 22.59 -26.19
C GLN A 381 -28.75 22.39 -25.64
N ALA A 382 -29.33 23.40 -25.00
CA ALA A 382 -30.70 23.34 -24.48
C ALA A 382 -31.73 23.19 -25.61
N GLN A 383 -31.60 23.98 -26.68
CA GLN A 383 -32.44 23.86 -27.88
C GLN A 383 -32.30 22.46 -28.51
N ARG A 384 -31.06 21.98 -28.67
CA ARG A 384 -30.78 20.65 -29.23
C ARG A 384 -31.39 19.52 -28.39
N LEU A 385 -31.40 19.65 -27.07
CA LEU A 385 -32.04 18.69 -26.16
C LEU A 385 -33.53 18.59 -26.46
N ILE A 386 -34.23 19.72 -26.54
CA ILE A 386 -35.67 19.77 -26.81
C ILE A 386 -36.01 19.18 -28.17
N GLU A 387 -35.25 19.54 -29.21
CA GLU A 387 -35.43 18.98 -30.56
C GLU A 387 -35.27 17.47 -30.57
N ARG A 388 -34.24 16.94 -29.89
CA ARG A 388 -34.00 15.50 -29.80
C ARG A 388 -35.05 14.77 -28.98
N MET A 389 -35.57 15.39 -27.92
CA MET A 389 -36.64 14.82 -27.12
C MET A 389 -37.92 14.68 -27.94
N THR A 390 -38.29 15.74 -28.67
CA THR A 390 -39.39 15.73 -29.62
C THR A 390 -39.20 14.64 -30.69
N ALA A 391 -37.98 14.50 -31.22
CA ALA A 391 -37.64 13.48 -32.22
C ALA A 391 -37.67 12.03 -31.70
N LEU A 392 -37.54 11.79 -30.38
CA LEU A 392 -37.76 10.46 -29.81
C LEU A 392 -39.23 10.02 -29.89
N SER A 393 -40.16 10.99 -29.99
CA SER A 393 -41.59 10.76 -30.22
C SER A 393 -42.20 9.67 -29.32
N ILE A 394 -41.82 9.67 -28.03
CA ILE A 394 -42.35 8.74 -27.04
C ILE A 394 -43.83 9.09 -26.81
N PRO A 395 -44.80 8.21 -27.12
CA PRO A 395 -46.23 8.57 -27.03
C PRO A 395 -46.65 8.94 -25.60
N HIS A 396 -47.33 10.08 -25.43
CA HIS A 396 -47.90 10.50 -24.14
C HIS A 396 -49.44 10.55 -24.26
N PRO A 397 -50.20 9.66 -23.60
CA PRO A 397 -51.65 9.50 -23.81
C PRO A 397 -52.46 10.79 -23.61
N ASP A 398 -52.05 11.60 -22.63
CA ASP A 398 -52.76 12.83 -22.22
C ASP A 398 -51.91 14.10 -22.45
N GLY A 399 -50.83 14.02 -23.24
CA GLY A 399 -49.92 15.14 -23.41
C GLY A 399 -50.46 16.11 -24.46
N GLU A 400 -50.41 17.42 -24.20
CA GLU A 400 -50.82 18.44 -25.19
C GLU A 400 -50.10 18.27 -26.54
N ASN A 401 -48.84 17.80 -26.51
CA ASN A 401 -48.02 17.55 -27.68
C ASN A 401 -48.11 16.10 -28.21
N GLN A 402 -48.96 15.24 -27.63
CA GLN A 402 -49.11 13.80 -27.93
C GLN A 402 -47.85 12.94 -27.71
N HIS A 403 -46.73 13.54 -27.35
CA HIS A 403 -45.48 12.88 -27.00
C HIS A 403 -44.88 13.47 -25.72
N VAL A 404 -43.98 12.72 -25.09
CA VAL A 404 -43.24 13.17 -23.89
C VAL A 404 -42.34 14.35 -24.27
N THR A 405 -42.33 15.39 -23.43
CA THR A 405 -41.46 16.56 -23.52
C THR A 405 -40.79 16.81 -22.18
N PHE A 406 -39.82 17.73 -22.13
CA PHE A 406 -39.30 18.24 -20.87
C PHE A 406 -39.16 19.76 -20.91
N SER A 407 -39.14 20.36 -19.73
CA SER A 407 -38.80 21.75 -19.53
C SER A 407 -37.36 21.87 -18.99
N ILE A 408 -36.63 22.90 -19.40
CA ILE A 408 -35.24 23.13 -18.98
C ILE A 408 -35.10 24.51 -18.32
N GLY A 409 -34.53 24.56 -17.14
CA GLY A 409 -34.03 25.79 -16.53
C GLY A 409 -32.51 25.88 -16.65
N VAL A 410 -32.00 26.97 -17.21
CA VAL A 410 -30.56 27.17 -17.44
C VAL A 410 -30.04 28.31 -16.57
N SER A 411 -28.96 28.06 -15.82
CA SER A 411 -28.19 29.10 -15.15
C SER A 411 -26.73 29.07 -15.57
N VAL A 412 -26.14 30.26 -15.70
CA VAL A 412 -24.75 30.46 -16.09
C VAL A 412 -24.14 31.42 -15.08
N ALA A 413 -23.03 31.01 -14.47
CA ALA A 413 -22.29 31.87 -13.57
C ALA A 413 -20.78 31.78 -13.85
N VAL A 414 -20.09 32.91 -13.67
CA VAL A 414 -18.65 32.92 -13.44
C VAL A 414 -18.47 33.10 -11.93
N PRO A 415 -18.02 32.08 -11.19
CA PRO A 415 -17.96 32.16 -9.73
C PRO A 415 -17.05 33.29 -9.24
N THR A 416 -17.57 34.08 -8.30
CA THR A 416 -16.82 35.05 -7.49
C THR A 416 -16.86 34.67 -6.02
N PRO A 417 -15.97 35.23 -5.16
CA PRO A 417 -15.97 34.95 -3.72
C PRO A 417 -17.30 35.25 -3.00
N GLU A 418 -18.15 36.10 -3.58
CA GLU A 418 -19.46 36.50 -3.04
C GLU A 418 -20.62 35.62 -3.52
N THR A 419 -20.37 34.75 -4.50
CA THR A 419 -21.37 33.85 -5.07
C THR A 419 -21.26 32.45 -4.47
N SER A 420 -22.35 31.68 -4.49
CA SER A 420 -22.34 30.29 -4.04
C SER A 420 -22.99 29.34 -5.04
N ILE A 421 -22.62 28.07 -4.92
CA ILE A 421 -23.19 27.00 -5.75
C ILE A 421 -24.71 26.84 -5.55
N ASP A 422 -25.20 27.06 -4.32
CA ASP A 422 -26.63 27.06 -4.02
C ASP A 422 -27.38 28.20 -4.73
N GLN A 423 -26.70 29.32 -5.04
CA GLN A 423 -27.30 30.38 -5.85
C GLN A 423 -27.44 29.91 -7.30
N LEU A 424 -26.42 29.27 -7.88
CA LEU A 424 -26.48 28.72 -9.25
C LEU A 424 -27.61 27.70 -9.40
N LEU A 425 -27.77 26.80 -8.41
CA LEU A 425 -28.84 25.81 -8.39
C LEU A 425 -30.22 26.48 -8.30
N ARG A 426 -30.42 27.42 -7.38
CA ARG A 426 -31.68 28.18 -7.25
C ARG A 426 -32.03 28.99 -8.50
N GLN A 427 -31.03 29.53 -9.18
CA GLN A 427 -31.23 30.26 -10.43
C GLN A 427 -31.75 29.34 -11.54
N ALA A 428 -31.16 28.14 -11.68
CA ALA A 428 -31.63 27.16 -12.66
C ALA A 428 -33.05 26.67 -12.34
N ASP A 429 -33.36 26.46 -11.06
CA ASP A 429 -34.70 26.04 -10.60
C ASP A 429 -35.76 27.12 -10.88
N ALA A 430 -35.47 28.38 -10.59
CA ALA A 430 -36.35 29.50 -10.92
C ALA A 430 -36.61 29.62 -12.44
N ALA A 431 -35.59 29.37 -13.26
CA ALA A 431 -35.72 29.33 -14.69
C ALA A 431 -36.58 28.14 -15.15
N LEU A 432 -36.42 26.96 -14.55
CA LEU A 432 -37.24 25.78 -14.83
C LEU A 432 -38.71 26.02 -14.48
N TYR A 433 -38.97 26.63 -13.33
CA TYR A 433 -40.32 27.02 -12.92
C TYR A 433 -40.97 27.94 -13.97
N LYS A 434 -40.24 28.94 -14.45
CA LYS A 434 -40.71 29.83 -15.52
C LYS A 434 -40.95 29.07 -16.84
N ALA A 435 -40.10 28.11 -17.20
CA ALA A 435 -40.29 27.28 -18.38
C ALA A 435 -41.61 26.48 -18.30
N LYS A 436 -41.91 25.92 -17.12
CA LYS A 436 -43.18 25.23 -16.85
C LYS A 436 -44.37 26.19 -16.91
N ALA A 437 -44.26 27.39 -16.36
CA ALA A 437 -45.31 28.40 -16.38
C ALA A 437 -45.60 28.94 -17.79
N ASN A 438 -44.58 29.04 -18.64
CA ASN A 438 -44.67 29.53 -20.02
C ASN A 438 -45.13 28.47 -21.03
N GLY A 439 -45.80 27.41 -20.57
CA GLY A 439 -46.40 26.39 -21.44
C GLY A 439 -45.52 25.17 -21.72
N ARG A 440 -44.46 24.93 -20.91
CA ARG A 440 -43.61 23.73 -20.97
C ARG A 440 -42.93 23.52 -22.33
N ASN A 441 -42.27 22.36 -22.52
CA ASN A 441 -41.54 21.99 -23.74
C ASN A 441 -40.61 23.11 -24.26
N ARG A 442 -39.88 23.74 -23.34
CA ARG A 442 -39.03 24.91 -23.62
C ARG A 442 -37.89 24.99 -22.62
N TYR A 443 -36.89 25.79 -22.97
CA TYR A 443 -35.86 26.21 -22.04
C TYR A 443 -36.10 27.68 -21.65
N GLU A 444 -35.72 28.03 -20.43
CA GLU A 444 -35.61 29.43 -19.99
C GLU A 444 -34.23 29.62 -19.36
N PHE A 445 -33.61 30.75 -19.63
CA PHE A 445 -32.40 31.18 -18.93
C PHE A 445 -32.79 32.01 -17.71
N PHE A 446 -32.08 31.83 -16.60
CA PHE A 446 -32.21 32.73 -15.48
C PHE A 446 -31.88 34.17 -15.90
N SER A 447 -32.75 35.11 -15.52
CA SER A 447 -32.50 36.54 -15.67
C SER A 447 -32.81 37.28 -14.39
N GLU A 448 -32.09 38.37 -14.11
CA GLU A 448 -32.23 39.16 -12.87
C GLU A 448 -33.66 39.73 -12.66
N SER A 449 -34.46 39.85 -13.72
CA SER A 449 -35.88 40.17 -13.64
C SER A 449 -36.71 39.09 -12.94
N MET A 450 -36.32 37.81 -13.03
CA MET A 450 -36.98 36.68 -12.35
C MET A 450 -36.75 36.72 -10.83
N ARG A 451 -35.60 37.25 -10.40
CA ARG A 451 -35.28 37.45 -8.98
C ARG A 451 -36.26 38.39 -8.29
N LYS A 452 -36.78 39.39 -9.02
CA LYS A 452 -37.77 40.35 -8.51
C LYS A 452 -39.20 39.79 -8.49
N ALA A 453 -39.55 38.90 -9.41
CA ALA A 453 -40.87 38.26 -9.44
C ALA A 453 -41.03 37.28 -8.26
N ALA A 454 -40.01 36.46 -7.98
CA ALA A 454 -40.03 35.53 -6.85
C ALA A 454 -40.07 36.22 -5.48
N ALA A 455 -39.40 37.39 -5.35
CA ALA A 455 -39.40 38.17 -4.11
C ALA A 455 -40.74 38.88 -3.80
N VAL A 456 -41.66 38.96 -4.77
CA VAL A 456 -42.99 39.57 -4.59
C VAL A 456 -44.05 38.51 -4.23
N GLU A 457 -43.82 37.23 -4.55
CA GLU A 457 -44.76 36.14 -4.23
C GLU A 457 -44.55 35.51 -2.82
N GLU A 458 -43.43 35.80 -2.14
CA GLU A 458 -43.19 35.42 -0.73
C GLU A 458 -43.66 36.48 0.29
N CYS A 459 -44.35 37.55 -0.14
CA CYS A 459 -44.84 38.63 0.71
C CYS A 459 -46.35 38.59 0.98
#